data_AF-A0A8H4PGI2-F1
#
_entry.id   AF-A0A8H4PGI2-F1
#
_cell.length_a   1.000
_cell.length_b   1.000
_cell.length_c   1.000
_cell.angle_alpha   90.00
_cell.angle_beta   90.00
_cell.angle_gamma   90.00
#
_symmetry.space_group_name_H-M   'P 1'
#
loop_
_entity.id
_entity.type
_entity.pdbx_description
1 polymer ?
#
loop_
_entity_poly.entity_id
_entity_poly.type
_entity_poly.pdbx_seq_one_letter_code
_entity_poly.pdbx_strand_id
1 'polypeptide(L)'
;MSSTTYNPADRQVIDIGGSKLDFSFEKQLPLAFAHKADFPKEVAYTTAMDKWYDIADNSYQTSDEMSIIEATAKEVVSQLPSGTSIIDLGAANSKKFEPYVREFLAQGKECTYVALDISQSSLNSHLANAKKTFPGVKTVGLWGSFQDGDAFFHNIPGARLFLSLGSIFYNAPDGMCKDRCDEFHRHLSAADRLVVGQDGPSETESVKSHASYKTTQYDAFFTAYLEGVQGHAGIVADAKSAWSVESCMDKAMHFFNVTAEHDIVCTKFSNFLVKKGTTYMMFPSWKRGEVEIHEITNKQHLAVKTLGKAANSGMRQYLIQAE
;
A
#
# COMPACT_ATOMS: atom_id res chain seq x y z
N MET A 1 19.73 -27.64 4.86
CA MET A 1 19.97 -26.40 4.07
C MET A 1 20.53 -25.38 5.04
N SER A 2 21.64 -24.73 4.68
CA SER A 2 22.32 -23.77 5.57
C SER A 2 21.32 -22.68 5.97
N SER A 3 20.94 -22.65 7.24
CA SER A 3 20.23 -21.52 7.84
C SER A 3 21.21 -20.35 7.86
N THR A 4 21.29 -19.61 6.75
CA THR A 4 21.94 -18.31 6.73
C THR A 4 21.21 -17.43 7.75
N THR A 5 21.84 -17.22 8.90
CA THR A 5 21.36 -16.31 9.93
C THR A 5 21.09 -14.95 9.30
N TYR A 6 19.86 -14.43 9.42
CA TYR A 6 19.50 -13.11 8.92
C TYR A 6 20.36 -12.05 9.61
N ASN A 7 21.35 -11.54 8.88
CA ASN A 7 22.26 -10.49 9.34
C ASN A 7 22.62 -9.56 8.17
N PRO A 8 21.65 -8.83 7.61
CA PRO A 8 21.92 -7.94 6.49
C PRO A 8 22.88 -6.81 6.89
N ALA A 9 23.64 -6.27 5.95
CA ALA A 9 24.39 -5.04 6.16
C ALA A 9 23.44 -3.83 6.25
N ASP A 10 23.91 -2.75 6.88
CA ASP A 10 23.16 -1.48 6.89
C ASP A 10 22.98 -0.94 5.46
N ARG A 11 21.76 -0.49 5.16
CA ARG A 11 21.25 -0.10 3.83
C ARG A 11 21.30 -1.20 2.76
N GLN A 12 21.47 -2.47 3.14
CA GLN A 12 21.38 -3.57 2.17
C GLN A 12 19.95 -3.68 1.64
N VAL A 13 19.81 -3.73 0.31
CA VAL A 13 18.57 -4.17 -0.35
C VAL A 13 18.72 -5.66 -0.66
N ILE A 14 17.91 -6.48 0.01
CA ILE A 14 17.81 -7.92 -0.21
C ILE A 14 16.75 -8.14 -1.29
N ASP A 15 17.14 -8.81 -2.37
CA ASP A 15 16.18 -9.32 -3.34
C ASP A 15 15.49 -10.55 -2.76
N ILE A 16 14.20 -10.41 -2.43
CA ILE A 16 13.37 -11.49 -1.89
C ILE A 16 12.45 -12.10 -2.96
N GLY A 17 12.58 -11.67 -4.22
CA GLY A 17 11.68 -12.01 -5.32
C GLY A 17 11.49 -10.87 -6.32
N GLY A 18 11.90 -9.65 -5.96
CA GLY A 18 11.79 -8.44 -6.76
C GLY A 18 12.38 -8.53 -8.16
N SER A 19 13.54 -9.19 -8.35
CA SER A 19 14.15 -9.35 -9.68
C SER A 19 13.34 -10.21 -10.65
N LYS A 20 12.35 -10.95 -10.14
CA LYS A 20 11.47 -11.83 -10.92
C LYS A 20 10.08 -11.22 -11.16
N LEU A 21 9.80 -10.02 -10.65
CA LEU A 21 8.53 -9.36 -10.86
C LEU A 21 8.34 -9.02 -12.35
N ASP A 22 7.18 -9.38 -12.88
CA ASP A 22 6.81 -9.16 -14.28
C ASP A 22 5.91 -7.92 -14.40
N PHE A 23 6.49 -6.83 -14.88
CA PHE A 23 5.80 -5.58 -15.18
C PHE A 23 5.50 -5.42 -16.69
N SER A 24 5.46 -6.51 -17.46
CA SER A 24 5.04 -6.46 -18.88
C SER A 24 3.54 -6.21 -19.03
N PHE A 25 2.76 -6.68 -18.05
CA PHE A 25 1.29 -6.69 -18.00
C PHE A 25 0.61 -7.42 -19.17
N GLU A 26 1.34 -8.28 -19.89
CA GLU A 26 0.84 -9.01 -21.06
C GLU A 26 -0.25 -10.02 -20.72
N LYS A 27 -0.37 -10.43 -19.45
CA LYS A 27 -1.44 -11.33 -18.99
C LYS A 27 -2.63 -10.57 -18.43
N GLN A 28 -2.39 -9.47 -17.71
CA GLN A 28 -3.41 -8.72 -16.98
C GLN A 28 -4.20 -7.80 -17.92
N LEU A 29 -3.52 -7.04 -18.79
CA LEU A 29 -4.20 -6.04 -19.62
C LEU A 29 -5.16 -6.66 -20.65
N PRO A 30 -4.85 -7.77 -21.35
CA PRO A 30 -5.83 -8.40 -22.24
C PRO A 30 -7.11 -8.85 -21.52
N LEU A 31 -7.00 -9.33 -20.28
CA LEU A 31 -8.17 -9.67 -19.46
C LEU A 31 -8.96 -8.42 -19.08
N ALA A 32 -8.28 -7.33 -18.73
CA ALA A 32 -8.91 -6.06 -18.41
C ALA A 32 -9.67 -5.46 -19.61
N PHE A 33 -9.03 -5.39 -20.79
CA PHE A 33 -9.66 -4.95 -22.03
C PHE A 33 -10.85 -5.83 -22.44
N ALA A 34 -10.83 -7.12 -22.08
CA ALA A 34 -11.95 -8.04 -22.33
C ALA A 34 -13.05 -8.00 -21.23
N HIS A 35 -13.01 -7.05 -20.29
CA HIS A 35 -13.89 -6.97 -19.12
C HIS A 35 -13.92 -8.23 -18.25
N LYS A 36 -12.78 -8.94 -18.19
CA LYS A 36 -12.59 -10.12 -17.32
C LYS A 36 -11.80 -9.79 -16.05
N ALA A 37 -11.29 -8.56 -15.96
CA ALA A 37 -10.58 -8.01 -14.81
C ALA A 37 -10.66 -6.48 -14.85
N ASP A 38 -10.25 -5.83 -13.77
CA ASP A 38 -10.01 -4.38 -13.75
C ASP A 38 -8.62 -4.07 -14.33
N PHE A 39 -8.37 -2.80 -14.69
CA PHE A 39 -7.00 -2.42 -15.04
C PHE A 39 -6.08 -2.58 -13.83
N PRO A 40 -4.88 -3.18 -14.00
CA PRO A 40 -3.97 -3.49 -12.91
C PRO A 40 -3.39 -2.20 -12.32
N LYS A 41 -3.52 -2.01 -11.01
CA LYS A 41 -3.05 -0.81 -10.29
C LYS A 41 -1.53 -0.66 -10.38
N GLU A 42 -0.83 -1.78 -10.53
CA GLU A 42 0.61 -1.87 -10.61
C GLU A 42 1.20 -1.08 -11.79
N VAL A 43 0.44 -0.88 -12.87
CA VAL A 43 0.86 0.03 -13.95
C VAL A 43 1.03 1.45 -13.41
N ALA A 44 0.11 1.92 -12.55
CA ALA A 44 0.23 3.25 -11.94
C ALA A 44 1.47 3.35 -11.05
N TYR A 45 1.84 2.29 -10.35
CA TYR A 45 3.02 2.26 -9.49
C TYR A 45 4.34 2.18 -10.27
N THR A 46 4.31 1.75 -11.55
CA THR A 46 5.49 1.76 -12.41
C THR A 46 5.59 3.00 -13.29
N THR A 47 4.48 3.66 -13.64
CA THR A 47 4.47 4.80 -14.57
C THR A 47 4.12 6.16 -13.96
N ALA A 48 3.46 6.19 -12.81
CA ALA A 48 2.92 7.41 -12.20
C ALA A 48 3.40 7.63 -10.76
N MET A 49 4.46 6.94 -10.33
CA MET A 49 4.88 6.93 -8.93
C MET A 49 5.35 8.29 -8.41
N ASP A 50 5.96 9.10 -9.27
CA ASP A 50 6.32 10.50 -8.98
C ASP A 50 5.09 11.34 -8.62
N LYS A 51 3.96 11.10 -9.29
CA LYS A 51 2.69 11.79 -9.04
C LYS A 51 1.99 11.24 -7.81
N TRP A 52 2.14 9.94 -7.54
CA TRP A 52 1.66 9.35 -6.30
C TRP A 52 2.33 9.99 -5.07
N TYR A 53 3.62 10.31 -5.14
CA TYR A 53 4.30 10.99 -4.04
C TYR A 53 3.66 12.35 -3.71
N ASP A 54 3.30 13.13 -4.72
CA ASP A 54 2.63 14.42 -4.53
C ASP A 54 1.21 14.25 -3.97
N ILE A 55 0.48 13.22 -4.38
CA ILE A 55 -0.81 12.86 -3.78
C ILE A 55 -0.63 12.47 -2.32
N ALA A 56 0.31 11.57 -2.04
CA ALA A 56 0.52 10.99 -0.72
C ALA A 56 0.94 12.07 0.28
N ASP A 57 1.80 13.01 -0.11
CA ASP A 57 2.27 14.11 0.74
C ASP A 57 1.18 15.11 1.11
N ASN A 58 0.13 15.24 0.28
CA ASN A 58 -0.94 16.22 0.46
C ASN A 58 -2.31 15.61 0.81
N SER A 59 -2.38 14.28 0.93
CA SER A 59 -3.64 13.57 1.22
C SER A 59 -4.05 13.72 2.69
N TYR A 60 -5.34 13.96 2.94
CA TYR A 60 -5.88 13.95 4.30
C TYR A 60 -5.64 12.60 4.98
N GLN A 61 -5.66 11.48 4.24
CA GLN A 61 -5.41 10.16 4.82
C GLN A 61 -4.00 10.10 5.41
N THR A 62 -3.02 10.73 4.77
CA THR A 62 -1.65 10.78 5.27
C THR A 62 -1.56 11.65 6.52
N SER A 63 -2.11 12.87 6.50
CA SER A 63 -2.04 13.78 7.65
C SER A 63 -2.82 13.25 8.86
N ASP A 64 -3.99 12.67 8.62
CA ASP A 64 -4.89 12.17 9.65
C ASP A 64 -4.33 10.89 10.29
N GLU A 65 -3.78 9.98 9.47
CA GLU A 65 -3.10 8.78 10.00
C GLU A 65 -1.83 9.16 10.78
N MET A 66 -1.04 10.11 10.30
CA MET A 66 0.12 10.61 11.02
C MET A 66 -0.26 11.18 12.39
N SER A 67 -1.36 11.93 12.47
CA SER A 67 -1.87 12.48 13.73
C SER A 67 -2.25 11.37 14.74
N ILE A 68 -2.81 10.27 14.25
CA ILE A 68 -3.11 9.10 15.09
C ILE A 68 -1.80 8.43 15.54
N ILE A 69 -0.86 8.21 14.61
CA ILE A 69 0.45 7.59 14.91
C ILE A 69 1.18 8.40 15.99
N GLU A 70 1.25 9.72 15.87
CA GLU A 70 1.93 10.59 16.84
C GLU A 70 1.29 10.49 18.23
N ALA A 71 -0.02 10.29 18.31
CA ALA A 71 -0.73 10.11 19.58
C ALA A 71 -0.55 8.72 20.20
N THR A 72 -0.28 7.68 19.41
CA THR A 72 -0.37 6.27 19.85
C THR A 72 0.96 5.51 19.82
N ALA A 73 1.96 5.97 19.07
CA ALA A 73 3.24 5.27 18.88
C ALA A 73 3.94 4.93 20.21
N LYS A 74 3.88 5.86 21.18
CA LYS A 74 4.38 5.64 22.56
C LYS A 74 3.82 4.39 23.21
N GLU A 75 2.51 4.22 23.17
CA GLU A 75 1.85 3.05 23.76
C GLU A 75 2.28 1.78 23.03
N VAL A 76 2.25 1.78 21.70
CA VAL A 76 2.60 0.60 20.88
C VAL A 76 4.04 0.16 21.15
N VAL A 77 5.00 1.09 21.10
CA VAL A 77 6.42 0.79 21.31
C VAL A 77 6.72 0.37 22.74
N SER A 78 5.96 0.87 23.73
CA SER A 78 6.14 0.46 25.14
C SER A 78 6.01 -1.06 25.34
N GLN A 79 5.19 -1.72 24.54
CA GLN A 79 4.92 -3.16 24.59
C GLN A 79 5.97 -4.02 23.88
N LEU A 80 6.86 -3.41 23.11
CA LEU A 80 7.85 -4.10 22.28
C LEU A 80 9.24 -4.08 22.94
N PRO A 81 10.01 -5.18 22.84
CA PRO A 81 11.35 -5.26 23.42
C PRO A 81 12.39 -4.48 22.60
N SER A 82 13.54 -4.18 23.22
CA SER A 82 14.72 -3.70 22.49
C SER A 82 15.18 -4.72 21.46
N GLY A 83 15.66 -4.25 20.31
CA GLY A 83 16.07 -5.07 19.17
C GLY A 83 14.93 -5.42 18.20
N THR A 84 13.75 -4.82 18.35
CA THR A 84 12.59 -5.06 17.46
C THR A 84 12.89 -4.61 16.03
N SER A 85 12.47 -5.41 15.04
CA SER A 85 12.47 -5.02 13.63
C SER A 85 11.14 -4.35 13.25
N ILE A 86 11.18 -3.10 12.79
CA ILE A 86 10.02 -2.40 12.25
C ILE A 86 9.94 -2.70 10.75
N ILE A 87 8.93 -3.46 10.32
CA ILE A 87 8.75 -3.93 8.95
C ILE A 87 7.63 -3.12 8.29
N ASP A 88 7.98 -2.24 7.36
CA ASP A 88 7.07 -1.31 6.67
C ASP A 88 6.68 -1.86 5.30
N LEU A 89 5.41 -2.22 5.17
CA LEU A 89 4.86 -2.91 4.01
C LEU A 89 4.38 -1.89 2.97
N GLY A 90 5.06 -1.83 1.83
CA GLY A 90 4.76 -0.85 0.79
C GLY A 90 5.29 0.51 1.18
N ALA A 91 6.58 0.56 1.54
CA ALA A 91 7.19 1.73 2.16
C ALA A 91 7.21 2.97 1.25
N ALA A 92 7.33 2.79 -0.07
CA ALA A 92 7.41 3.88 -1.04
C ALA A 92 8.35 5.03 -0.56
N ASN A 93 7.84 6.26 -0.43
CA ASN A 93 8.53 7.41 0.17
C ASN A 93 7.94 7.79 1.54
N SER A 94 7.22 6.88 2.20
CA SER A 94 6.41 7.16 3.39
C SER A 94 7.26 7.56 4.60
N LYS A 95 6.85 8.62 5.29
CA LYS A 95 7.45 9.03 6.58
C LYS A 95 6.70 8.49 7.80
N LYS A 96 5.66 7.68 7.59
CA LYS A 96 4.77 7.24 8.68
C LYS A 96 5.43 6.27 9.67
N PHE A 97 6.56 5.64 9.29
CA PHE A 97 7.36 4.83 10.21
C PHE A 97 8.16 5.68 11.21
N GLU A 98 8.45 6.95 10.89
CA GLU A 98 9.38 7.78 11.67
C GLU A 98 8.99 7.94 13.14
N PRO A 99 7.70 8.17 13.51
CA PRO A 99 7.32 8.31 14.90
C PRO A 99 7.59 7.03 15.72
N TYR A 100 7.42 5.84 15.13
CA TYR A 100 7.76 4.58 15.81
C TYR A 100 9.25 4.50 16.09
N VAL A 101 10.10 4.84 15.12
CA VAL A 101 11.56 4.86 15.31
C VAL A 101 11.96 5.87 16.38
N ARG A 102 11.41 7.09 16.34
CA ARG A 102 11.66 8.11 17.37
C ARG A 102 11.31 7.61 18.76
N GLU A 103 10.20 6.89 18.89
CA GLU A 103 9.76 6.37 20.16
C GLU A 103 10.62 5.22 20.68
N PHE A 104 11.09 4.32 19.80
CA PHE A 104 12.08 3.31 20.19
C PHE A 104 13.33 3.97 20.80
N LEU A 105 13.86 4.98 20.11
CA LEU A 105 15.03 5.74 20.58
C LEU A 105 14.74 6.50 21.89
N ALA A 106 13.57 7.13 22.01
CA ALA A 106 13.17 7.87 23.21
C ALA A 106 13.02 6.95 24.45
N GLN A 107 12.61 5.70 24.24
CA GLN A 107 12.52 4.67 25.29
C GLN A 107 13.85 3.94 25.54
N GLY A 108 14.95 4.34 24.88
CA GLY A 108 16.25 3.69 25.03
C GLY A 108 16.32 2.28 24.44
N LYS A 109 15.47 1.97 23.46
CA LYS A 109 15.37 0.67 22.80
C LYS A 109 16.04 0.73 21.43
N GLU A 110 16.82 -0.30 21.13
CA GLU A 110 17.35 -0.52 19.78
C GLU A 110 16.24 -0.99 18.84
N CYS A 111 16.32 -0.61 17.57
CA CYS A 111 15.45 -1.13 16.52
C CYS A 111 16.18 -1.20 15.16
N THR A 112 15.66 -2.02 14.26
CA THR A 112 16.05 -2.03 12.84
C THR A 112 14.83 -1.63 12.01
N TYR A 113 14.99 -0.70 11.09
CA TYR A 113 13.94 -0.36 10.12
C TYR A 113 14.11 -1.21 8.86
N VAL A 114 13.04 -1.87 8.44
CA VAL A 114 13.00 -2.79 7.30
C VAL A 114 11.88 -2.33 6.36
N ALA A 115 12.24 -1.79 5.20
CA ALA A 115 11.28 -1.33 4.19
C ALA A 115 11.04 -2.41 3.14
N LEU A 116 9.79 -2.75 2.84
CA LEU A 116 9.42 -3.67 1.76
C LEU A 116 8.74 -2.90 0.63
N ASP A 117 9.20 -3.10 -0.61
CA ASP A 117 8.61 -2.49 -1.80
C ASP A 117 8.95 -3.27 -3.08
N ILE A 118 8.11 -3.13 -4.10
CA ILE A 118 8.31 -3.72 -5.43
C ILE A 118 9.34 -2.93 -6.26
N SER A 119 9.57 -1.65 -5.94
CA SER A 119 10.47 -0.76 -6.66
C SER A 119 11.84 -0.67 -5.98
N GLN A 120 12.85 -1.31 -6.59
CA GLN A 120 14.22 -1.27 -6.07
C GLN A 120 14.79 0.16 -6.01
N SER A 121 14.46 1.01 -6.99
CA SER A 121 14.93 2.40 -7.04
C SER A 121 14.27 3.24 -5.94
N SER A 122 12.98 3.02 -5.67
CA SER A 122 12.26 3.61 -4.56
C SER A 122 12.91 3.22 -3.23
N LEU A 123 13.14 1.91 -3.00
CA LEU A 123 13.82 1.41 -1.80
C LEU A 123 15.17 2.07 -1.56
N ASN A 124 16.03 2.14 -2.58
CA ASN A 124 17.35 2.75 -2.43
C ASN A 124 17.25 4.23 -1.98
N SER A 125 16.35 4.99 -2.58
CA SER A 125 16.12 6.39 -2.24
C SER A 125 15.52 6.54 -0.83
N HIS A 126 14.56 5.67 -0.50
CA HIS A 126 13.89 5.66 0.79
C HIS A 126 14.83 5.31 1.95
N LEU A 127 15.66 4.28 1.79
CA LEU A 127 16.67 3.90 2.79
C LEU A 127 17.73 4.98 3.00
N ALA A 128 18.11 5.70 1.94
CA ALA A 128 19.04 6.83 2.06
C ALA A 128 18.43 7.97 2.88
N ASN A 129 17.15 8.29 2.66
CA ASN A 129 16.42 9.29 3.43
C ASN A 129 16.23 8.85 4.89
N ALA A 130 15.77 7.62 5.11
CA ALA A 130 15.61 7.05 6.45
C ALA A 130 16.94 7.09 7.23
N LYS A 131 18.07 6.76 6.58
CA LYS A 131 19.39 6.81 7.20
C LYS A 131 19.84 8.23 7.53
N LYS A 132 19.51 9.21 6.68
CA LYS A 132 19.78 10.62 6.95
C LYS A 132 18.99 11.11 8.16
N THR A 133 17.73 10.69 8.31
CA THR A 133 16.87 11.04 9.45
C THR A 133 17.30 10.32 10.73
N PHE A 134 17.72 9.06 10.63
CA PHE A 134 18.13 8.23 11.77
C PHE A 134 19.52 7.59 11.57
N PRO A 135 20.62 8.35 11.71
CA PRO A 135 21.97 7.84 11.43
C PRO A 135 22.38 6.64 12.30
N GLY A 136 21.85 6.53 13.51
CA GLY A 136 22.13 5.44 14.45
C GLY A 136 21.27 4.18 14.26
N VAL A 137 20.24 4.24 13.40
CA VAL A 137 19.34 3.10 13.16
C VAL A 137 19.81 2.34 11.93
N LYS A 138 19.83 1.01 12.04
CA LYS A 138 20.09 0.11 10.91
C LYS A 138 18.87 0.11 10.00
N THR A 139 19.09 0.32 8.70
CA THR A 139 18.02 0.25 7.70
C THR A 139 18.26 -0.89 6.72
N VAL A 140 17.22 -1.58 6.29
CA VAL A 140 17.28 -2.72 5.36
C VAL A 140 16.13 -2.61 4.36
N GLY A 141 16.38 -2.92 3.10
CA GLY A 141 15.34 -3.02 2.07
C GLY A 141 15.03 -4.47 1.74
N LEU A 142 13.75 -4.80 1.57
CA LEU A 142 13.25 -6.04 1.01
C LEU A 142 12.62 -5.73 -0.35
N TRP A 143 13.29 -6.13 -1.43
CA TRP A 143 12.81 -5.91 -2.78
C TRP A 143 11.97 -7.11 -3.24
N GLY A 144 10.66 -6.90 -3.33
CA GLY A 144 9.69 -7.93 -3.68
C GLY A 144 8.24 -7.49 -3.45
N SER A 145 7.30 -8.37 -3.81
CA SER A 145 5.88 -8.20 -3.56
C SER A 145 5.50 -8.50 -2.10
N PHE A 146 4.24 -8.27 -1.73
CA PHE A 146 3.73 -8.71 -0.42
C PHE A 146 3.76 -10.23 -0.27
N GLN A 147 3.51 -10.97 -1.34
CA GLN A 147 3.59 -12.43 -1.35
C GLN A 147 5.03 -12.93 -1.13
N ASP A 148 6.02 -12.25 -1.71
CA ASP A 148 7.42 -12.54 -1.42
C ASP A 148 7.75 -12.22 0.05
N GLY A 149 7.17 -11.15 0.59
CA GLY A 149 7.23 -10.80 2.01
C GLY A 149 6.70 -11.90 2.92
N ASP A 150 5.50 -12.42 2.64
CA ASP A 150 4.86 -13.53 3.37
C ASP A 150 5.80 -14.74 3.46
N ALA A 151 6.46 -15.09 2.36
CA ALA A 151 7.44 -16.17 2.32
C ALA A 151 8.75 -15.85 3.07
N PHE A 152 9.09 -14.57 3.23
CA PHE A 152 10.38 -14.14 3.77
C PHE A 152 10.36 -13.83 5.28
N PHE A 153 9.24 -13.36 5.84
CA PHE A 153 9.21 -12.80 7.20
C PHE A 153 9.67 -13.74 8.32
N HIS A 154 9.56 -15.06 8.13
CA HIS A 154 10.06 -16.05 9.09
C HIS A 154 11.59 -16.02 9.26
N ASN A 155 12.32 -15.43 8.29
CA ASN A 155 13.78 -15.32 8.34
C ASN A 155 14.22 -14.18 9.27
N ILE A 156 13.33 -13.24 9.60
CA ILE A 156 13.64 -12.09 10.46
C ILE A 156 13.41 -12.51 11.92
N PRO A 157 14.47 -12.69 12.73
CA PRO A 157 14.34 -13.19 14.08
C PRO A 157 13.86 -12.11 15.06
N GLY A 158 13.39 -12.55 16.22
CA GLY A 158 13.01 -11.66 17.32
C GLY A 158 11.64 -11.01 17.11
N ALA A 159 11.36 -9.98 17.92
CA ALA A 159 10.11 -9.23 17.86
C ALA A 159 10.06 -8.37 16.59
N ARG A 160 8.87 -8.31 15.97
CA ARG A 160 8.60 -7.53 14.76
C ARG A 160 7.40 -6.62 14.98
N LEU A 161 7.55 -5.38 14.55
CA LEU A 161 6.45 -4.43 14.39
C LEU A 161 6.17 -4.29 12.90
N PHE A 162 5.13 -4.96 12.41
CA PHE A 162 4.66 -4.81 11.04
C PHE A 162 3.82 -3.55 10.92
N LEU A 163 4.04 -2.77 9.88
CA LEU A 163 3.30 -1.56 9.56
C LEU A 163 2.64 -1.75 8.19
N SER A 164 1.30 -1.73 8.15
CA SER A 164 0.51 -1.69 6.93
C SER A 164 -0.32 -0.41 6.94
N LEU A 165 0.31 0.67 6.48
CA LEU A 165 -0.19 2.03 6.63
C LEU A 165 -0.80 2.55 5.34
N GLY A 166 -1.57 3.63 5.41
CA GLY A 166 -2.15 4.25 4.21
C GLY A 166 -3.29 3.43 3.58
N SER A 167 -4.02 2.65 4.37
CA SER A 167 -5.23 1.96 3.93
C SER A 167 -4.95 0.92 2.83
N ILE A 168 -3.92 0.08 3.02
CA ILE A 168 -3.56 -0.98 2.06
C ILE A 168 -4.00 -2.38 2.51
N PHE A 169 -4.00 -2.67 3.82
CA PHE A 169 -4.23 -4.01 4.36
C PHE A 169 -5.63 -4.54 4.06
N TYR A 170 -6.66 -3.71 4.27
CA TYR A 170 -8.05 -4.06 4.01
C TYR A 170 -8.61 -3.47 2.71
N ASN A 171 -7.73 -3.01 1.83
CA ASN A 171 -8.08 -2.45 0.52
C ASN A 171 -8.22 -3.54 -0.56
N ALA A 172 -9.17 -4.44 -0.35
CA ALA A 172 -9.48 -5.55 -1.24
C ALA A 172 -10.89 -6.07 -0.97
N PRO A 173 -11.45 -6.97 -1.81
CA PRO A 173 -12.65 -7.74 -1.48
C PRO A 173 -12.46 -8.59 -0.21
N ASP A 174 -13.57 -8.99 0.43
CA ASP A 174 -13.58 -9.67 1.73
C ASP A 174 -12.72 -10.93 1.80
N GLY A 175 -12.74 -11.74 0.74
CA GLY A 175 -11.93 -12.97 0.67
C GLY A 175 -10.44 -12.67 0.81
N MET A 176 -9.93 -11.69 0.06
CA MET A 176 -8.54 -11.30 0.12
C MET A 176 -8.15 -10.65 1.46
N CYS A 177 -9.08 -9.92 2.10
CA CYS A 177 -8.85 -9.40 3.44
C CYS A 177 -8.69 -10.53 4.47
N LYS A 178 -9.50 -11.59 4.37
CA LYS A 178 -9.38 -12.78 5.22
C LYS A 178 -8.06 -13.50 4.96
N ASP A 179 -7.71 -13.72 3.69
CA ASP A 179 -6.45 -14.38 3.32
C ASP A 179 -5.24 -13.64 3.94
N ARG A 180 -5.23 -12.30 3.91
CA ARG A 180 -4.18 -11.48 4.56
C ARG A 180 -4.19 -11.61 6.08
N CYS A 181 -5.35 -11.69 6.71
CA CYS A 181 -5.43 -11.98 8.15
C CYS A 181 -4.87 -13.37 8.46
N ASP A 182 -5.19 -14.39 7.67
CA ASP A 182 -4.65 -15.75 7.84
C ASP A 182 -3.14 -15.81 7.62
N GLU A 183 -2.62 -15.06 6.64
CA GLU A 183 -1.17 -14.83 6.47
C GLU A 183 -0.55 -14.28 7.75
N PHE A 184 -1.09 -13.20 8.30
CA PHE A 184 -0.55 -12.59 9.51
C PHE A 184 -0.77 -13.41 10.78
N HIS A 185 -1.84 -14.21 10.87
CA HIS A 185 -2.03 -15.16 11.96
C HIS A 185 -0.89 -16.19 12.00
N ARG A 186 -0.36 -16.63 10.85
CA ARG A 186 0.81 -17.51 10.79
C ARG A 186 2.11 -16.82 11.19
N HIS A 187 2.21 -15.51 11.03
CA HIS A 187 3.43 -14.75 11.33
C HIS A 187 3.50 -14.24 12.76
N LEU A 188 2.40 -13.74 13.31
CA LEU A 188 2.43 -13.04 14.59
C LEU A 188 2.63 -14.01 15.76
N SER A 189 3.70 -13.78 16.52
CA SER A 189 3.88 -14.33 17.86
C SER A 189 3.40 -13.34 18.92
N ALA A 190 3.41 -13.77 20.19
CA ALA A 190 3.10 -12.88 21.33
C ALA A 190 4.03 -11.65 21.43
N ALA A 191 5.23 -11.70 20.84
CA ALA A 191 6.18 -10.59 20.80
C ALA A 191 5.98 -9.65 19.60
N ASP A 192 5.21 -10.07 18.59
CA ASP A 192 5.01 -9.29 17.37
C ASP A 192 3.76 -8.41 17.47
N ARG A 193 3.74 -7.34 16.69
CA ARG A 193 2.58 -6.46 16.53
C ARG A 193 2.39 -6.15 15.05
N LEU A 194 1.14 -6.06 14.62
CA LEU A 194 0.78 -5.47 13.33
C LEU A 194 -0.01 -4.19 13.58
N VAL A 195 0.44 -3.08 13.00
CA VAL A 195 -0.31 -1.84 12.98
C VAL A 195 -0.88 -1.63 11.59
N VAL A 196 -2.20 -1.46 11.53
CA VAL A 196 -2.93 -1.19 10.28
C VAL A 196 -3.57 0.18 10.33
N GLY A 197 -3.30 1.01 9.35
CA GLY A 197 -4.12 2.19 9.08
C GLY A 197 -5.17 1.90 8.03
N GLN A 198 -6.42 2.28 8.26
CA GLN A 198 -7.50 2.05 7.30
C GLN A 198 -8.50 3.20 7.32
N ASP A 199 -8.83 3.66 6.11
CA ASP A 199 -9.84 4.67 5.89
C ASP A 199 -11.22 4.02 5.77
N GLY A 200 -12.19 4.57 6.49
CA GLY A 200 -13.55 4.07 6.61
C GLY A 200 -14.53 5.19 6.94
N PRO A 201 -14.77 6.13 6.00
CA PRO A 201 -15.70 7.23 6.21
C PRO A 201 -17.11 6.72 6.50
N SER A 202 -17.79 7.37 7.43
CA SER A 202 -19.24 7.28 7.57
C SER A 202 -19.94 7.82 6.30
N GLU A 203 -21.25 7.63 6.21
CA GLU A 203 -22.08 8.25 5.16
C GLU A 203 -21.89 9.77 5.12
N THR A 204 -21.79 10.43 6.27
CA THR A 204 -21.59 11.87 6.38
C THR A 204 -20.17 12.32 6.01
N GLU A 205 -19.16 11.46 6.20
CA GLU A 205 -17.76 11.73 5.83
C GLU A 205 -17.49 11.43 4.34
N SER A 206 -18.29 10.55 3.72
CA SER A 206 -18.08 10.03 2.37
C SER A 206 -17.99 11.11 1.29
N VAL A 207 -18.76 12.20 1.40
CA VAL A 207 -18.69 13.33 0.45
C VAL A 207 -17.31 13.98 0.46
N LYS A 208 -16.73 14.22 1.64
CA LYS A 208 -15.38 14.80 1.77
C LYS A 208 -14.32 13.82 1.30
N SER A 209 -14.47 12.54 1.66
CA SER A 209 -13.57 11.48 1.19
C SER A 209 -13.63 11.30 -0.32
N HIS A 210 -14.79 11.47 -0.98
CA HIS A 210 -14.89 11.43 -2.43
C HIS A 210 -14.26 12.67 -3.08
N ALA A 211 -14.49 13.85 -2.50
CA ALA A 211 -13.92 15.11 -3.00
C ALA A 211 -12.39 15.11 -3.00
N SER A 212 -11.72 14.37 -2.11
CA SER A 212 -10.25 14.29 -2.08
C SER A 212 -9.63 13.67 -3.33
N TYR A 213 -10.42 12.94 -4.12
CA TYR A 213 -9.97 12.32 -5.37
C TYR A 213 -10.15 13.24 -6.58
N LYS A 214 -10.69 14.44 -6.39
CA LYS A 214 -10.98 15.41 -7.46
C LYS A 214 -10.00 16.57 -7.39
N THR A 215 -8.71 16.27 -7.60
CA THR A 215 -7.63 17.26 -7.58
C THR A 215 -6.77 17.15 -8.83
N THR A 216 -6.03 18.21 -9.14
CA THR A 216 -5.11 18.23 -10.29
C THR A 216 -3.98 17.22 -10.15
N GLN A 217 -3.58 16.86 -8.92
CA GLN A 217 -2.61 15.79 -8.66
C GLN A 217 -3.18 14.42 -9.05
N TYR A 218 -4.44 14.14 -8.70
CA TYR A 218 -5.13 12.93 -9.14
C TYR A 218 -5.30 12.91 -10.66
N ASP A 219 -5.67 14.03 -11.29
CA ASP A 219 -5.77 14.12 -12.74
C ASP A 219 -4.43 13.77 -13.43
N ALA A 220 -3.32 14.32 -12.91
CA ALA A 220 -1.99 14.01 -13.40
C ALA A 220 -1.64 12.52 -13.23
N PHE A 221 -1.89 11.96 -12.04
CA PHE A 221 -1.64 10.55 -11.74
C PHE A 221 -2.41 9.61 -12.66
N PHE A 222 -3.71 9.85 -12.87
CA PHE A 222 -4.52 9.04 -13.77
C PHE A 222 -4.17 9.22 -15.24
N THR A 223 -3.73 10.41 -15.65
CA THR A 223 -3.18 10.62 -16.99
C THR A 223 -1.95 9.73 -17.22
N ALA A 224 -1.00 9.72 -16.29
CA ALA A 224 0.22 8.90 -16.41
C ALA A 224 -0.05 7.39 -16.27
N TYR A 225 -1.05 7.01 -15.48
CA TYR A 225 -1.52 5.63 -15.43
C TYR A 225 -2.09 5.20 -16.79
N LEU A 226 -2.98 6.00 -17.39
CA LEU A 226 -3.51 5.73 -18.72
C LEU A 226 -2.40 5.71 -19.80
N GLU A 227 -1.44 6.62 -19.76
CA GLU A 227 -0.26 6.58 -20.63
C GLU A 227 0.52 5.27 -20.49
N GLY A 228 0.66 4.75 -19.27
CA GLY A 228 1.22 3.43 -19.00
C GLY A 228 0.42 2.31 -19.66
N VAL A 229 -0.90 2.28 -19.43
CA VAL A 229 -1.81 1.31 -20.07
C VAL A 229 -1.67 1.37 -21.59
N GLN A 230 -1.65 2.57 -22.17
CA GLN A 230 -1.49 2.78 -23.60
C GLN A 230 -0.13 2.26 -24.11
N GLY A 231 0.96 2.55 -23.41
CA GLY A 231 2.30 2.08 -23.77
C GLY A 231 2.43 0.55 -23.78
N HIS A 232 1.83 -0.12 -22.78
CA HIS A 232 1.78 -1.58 -22.71
C HIS A 232 0.85 -2.19 -23.76
N ALA A 233 -0.27 -1.53 -24.10
CA ALA A 233 -1.23 -2.00 -25.10
C ALA A 233 -0.84 -1.65 -26.56
N GLY A 234 0.16 -0.78 -26.75
CA GLY A 234 0.53 -0.26 -28.07
C GLY A 234 -0.53 0.69 -28.65
N ILE A 235 -1.23 1.42 -27.79
CA ILE A 235 -2.17 2.48 -28.16
C ILE A 235 -1.35 3.75 -28.42
N VAL A 236 -1.57 4.38 -29.58
CA VAL A 236 -0.94 5.65 -29.95
C VAL A 236 -2.01 6.74 -29.96
N ALA A 237 -2.21 7.36 -28.81
CA ALA A 237 -3.15 8.48 -28.62
C ALA A 237 -2.71 9.36 -27.44
N ASP A 238 -3.14 10.61 -27.44
CA ASP A 238 -3.02 11.48 -26.26
C ASP A 238 -4.04 11.01 -25.20
N ALA A 239 -3.57 10.65 -24.00
CA ALA A 239 -4.41 10.01 -22.99
C ALA A 239 -5.59 10.90 -22.56
N LYS A 240 -5.41 12.22 -22.50
CA LYS A 240 -6.44 13.17 -22.07
C LYS A 240 -7.58 13.33 -23.08
N SER A 241 -7.29 13.17 -24.36
CA SER A 241 -8.30 13.22 -25.43
C SER A 241 -8.83 11.85 -25.82
N ALA A 242 -8.12 10.76 -25.48
CA ALA A 242 -8.56 9.39 -25.70
C ALA A 242 -9.53 8.87 -24.63
N TRP A 243 -9.41 9.37 -23.40
CA TRP A 243 -10.16 8.87 -22.26
C TRP A 243 -10.79 10.01 -21.47
N SER A 244 -12.06 9.88 -21.13
CA SER A 244 -12.64 10.61 -19.99
C SER A 244 -12.44 9.80 -18.72
N VAL A 245 -12.18 10.50 -17.60
CA VAL A 245 -11.97 9.91 -16.28
C VAL A 245 -13.01 10.47 -15.33
N GLU A 246 -13.80 9.60 -14.70
CA GLU A 246 -14.81 9.96 -13.72
C GLU A 246 -14.48 9.31 -12.38
N SER A 247 -14.39 10.11 -11.31
CA SER A 247 -14.24 9.63 -9.94
C SER A 247 -15.58 9.17 -9.38
N CYS A 248 -15.67 7.90 -9.00
CA CYS A 248 -16.89 7.23 -8.55
C CYS A 248 -16.78 6.73 -7.10
N MET A 249 -17.93 6.63 -6.43
CA MET A 249 -18.06 6.02 -5.11
C MET A 249 -19.26 5.08 -5.13
N ASP A 250 -19.04 3.78 -4.91
CA ASP A 250 -20.10 2.80 -4.70
C ASP A 250 -20.01 2.26 -3.26
N LYS A 251 -20.98 2.66 -2.43
CA LYS A 251 -21.04 2.34 -1.00
C LYS A 251 -19.73 2.66 -0.27
N ALA A 252 -18.86 1.66 -0.15
CA ALA A 252 -17.60 1.72 0.57
C ALA A 252 -16.42 1.40 -0.36
N MET A 253 -16.54 1.65 -1.66
CA MET A 253 -15.44 1.54 -2.62
C MET A 253 -15.38 2.78 -3.48
N HIS A 254 -14.25 3.47 -3.41
CA HIS A 254 -13.91 4.53 -4.35
C HIS A 254 -13.23 3.91 -5.58
N PHE A 255 -13.48 4.41 -6.78
CA PHE A 255 -12.79 3.96 -8.00
C PHE A 255 -12.89 5.03 -9.09
N PHE A 256 -12.25 4.81 -10.23
CA PHE A 256 -12.39 5.66 -11.40
C PHE A 256 -12.95 4.88 -12.58
N ASN A 257 -13.99 5.42 -13.20
CA ASN A 257 -14.43 4.98 -14.52
C ASN A 257 -13.59 5.70 -15.58
N VAL A 258 -13.06 4.94 -16.54
CA VAL A 258 -12.39 5.51 -17.72
C VAL A 258 -13.10 5.09 -18.99
N THR A 259 -13.55 6.06 -19.78
CA THR A 259 -14.38 5.81 -20.97
C THR A 259 -13.65 6.25 -22.23
N ALA A 260 -13.61 5.37 -23.23
CA ALA A 260 -12.99 5.68 -24.51
C ALA A 260 -13.79 6.74 -25.29
N GLU A 261 -13.17 7.86 -25.64
CA GLU A 261 -13.83 8.96 -26.37
C GLU A 261 -13.91 8.73 -27.89
N HIS A 262 -13.13 7.78 -28.39
CA HIS A 262 -13.09 7.32 -29.78
C HIS A 262 -12.75 5.82 -29.85
N ASP A 263 -12.85 5.23 -31.04
CA ASP A 263 -12.40 3.86 -31.28
C ASP A 263 -10.86 3.80 -31.12
N ILE A 264 -10.36 2.91 -30.28
CA ILE A 264 -8.93 2.76 -29.93
C ILE A 264 -8.47 1.34 -30.25
N VAL A 265 -7.31 1.21 -30.89
CA VAL A 265 -6.72 -0.09 -31.27
C VAL A 265 -5.53 -0.42 -30.37
N CYS A 266 -5.61 -1.56 -29.68
CA CYS A 266 -4.51 -2.12 -28.89
C CYS A 266 -3.62 -2.99 -29.79
N THR A 267 -2.61 -2.39 -30.42
CA THR A 267 -1.77 -3.07 -31.43
C THR A 267 -0.96 -4.24 -30.87
N LYS A 268 -0.60 -4.20 -29.57
CA LYS A 268 0.11 -5.30 -28.90
C LYS A 268 -0.79 -6.44 -28.44
N PHE A 269 -2.12 -6.25 -28.50
CA PHE A 269 -3.11 -7.23 -28.06
C PHE A 269 -3.97 -7.71 -29.23
N SER A 270 -3.34 -8.27 -30.26
CA SER A 270 -4.03 -8.80 -31.46
C SER A 270 -4.95 -7.77 -32.15
N ASN A 271 -4.55 -6.50 -32.15
CA ASN A 271 -5.37 -5.37 -32.63
C ASN A 271 -6.77 -5.32 -31.99
N PHE A 272 -6.87 -5.66 -30.70
CA PHE A 272 -8.12 -5.55 -29.95
C PHE A 272 -8.68 -4.13 -30.09
N LEU A 273 -9.97 -4.05 -30.44
CA LEU A 273 -10.65 -2.78 -30.70
C LEU A 273 -11.51 -2.41 -29.49
N VAL A 274 -11.09 -1.35 -28.80
CA VAL A 274 -11.93 -0.67 -27.80
C VAL A 274 -12.87 0.26 -28.55
N LYS A 275 -14.17 0.03 -28.45
CA LYS A 275 -15.17 0.90 -29.07
C LYS A 275 -15.33 2.20 -28.28
N LYS A 276 -15.59 3.30 -28.98
CA LYS A 276 -16.05 4.54 -28.36
C LYS A 276 -17.19 4.26 -27.38
N GLY A 277 -17.12 4.85 -26.19
CA GLY A 277 -18.10 4.68 -25.11
C GLY A 277 -17.89 3.43 -24.24
N THR A 278 -16.86 2.62 -24.51
CA THR A 278 -16.51 1.51 -23.62
C THR A 278 -15.88 2.06 -22.33
N THR A 279 -16.43 1.67 -21.17
CA THR A 279 -15.98 2.13 -19.84
C THR A 279 -15.30 1.01 -19.07
N TYR A 280 -14.12 1.28 -18.51
CA TYR A 280 -13.38 0.37 -17.63
C TYR A 280 -13.26 0.93 -16.22
N MET A 281 -13.13 0.05 -15.22
CA MET A 281 -12.82 0.45 -13.85
C MET A 281 -11.30 0.49 -13.62
N MET A 282 -10.84 1.54 -12.95
CA MET A 282 -9.46 1.74 -12.51
C MET A 282 -9.39 2.00 -11.02
N PHE A 283 -8.35 1.45 -10.41
CA PHE A 283 -7.89 1.82 -9.07
C PHE A 283 -8.93 1.71 -7.94
N PRO A 284 -9.62 0.56 -7.79
CA PRO A 284 -10.61 0.38 -6.72
C PRO A 284 -9.96 0.53 -5.33
N SER A 285 -10.49 1.41 -4.49
CA SER A 285 -10.04 1.69 -3.14
C SER A 285 -11.16 1.37 -2.16
N TRP A 286 -11.07 0.20 -1.52
CA TRP A 286 -12.03 -0.24 -0.51
C TRP A 286 -11.84 0.54 0.79
N LYS A 287 -12.96 1.04 1.27
CA LYS A 287 -13.16 1.74 2.53
C LYS A 287 -13.85 0.77 3.48
N ARG A 288 -13.36 0.69 4.71
CA ARG A 288 -13.91 -0.26 5.69
C ARG A 288 -14.01 0.38 7.05
N GLY A 289 -15.20 0.26 7.62
CA GLY A 289 -15.50 0.79 8.93
C GLY A 289 -14.87 -0.07 10.03
N GLU A 290 -14.87 0.48 11.25
CA GLU A 290 -14.31 -0.19 12.43
C GLU A 290 -14.98 -1.53 12.73
N VAL A 291 -16.32 -1.58 12.71
CA VAL A 291 -17.07 -2.82 12.99
C VAL A 291 -16.65 -3.94 12.05
N GLU A 292 -16.56 -3.64 10.75
CA GLU A 292 -16.18 -4.60 9.71
C GLU A 292 -14.74 -5.10 9.87
N ILE A 293 -13.80 -4.20 10.19
CA ILE A 293 -12.39 -4.57 10.44
C ILE A 293 -12.29 -5.47 11.67
N HIS A 294 -12.98 -5.11 12.75
CA HIS A 294 -13.03 -5.94 13.96
C HIS A 294 -13.62 -7.32 13.65
N GLU A 295 -14.71 -7.39 12.90
CA GLU A 295 -15.32 -8.66 12.53
C GLU A 295 -14.41 -9.54 11.67
N ILE A 296 -13.77 -9.00 10.63
CA ILE A 296 -12.89 -9.77 9.75
C ILE A 296 -11.68 -10.30 10.54
N THR A 297 -11.05 -9.43 11.34
CA THR A 297 -9.83 -9.77 12.09
C THR A 297 -10.11 -10.82 13.16
N ASN A 298 -11.12 -10.62 14.01
CA ASN A 298 -11.46 -11.57 15.08
C ASN A 298 -11.91 -12.93 14.52
N LYS A 299 -12.58 -12.96 13.37
CA LYS A 299 -12.95 -14.22 12.70
C LYS A 299 -11.74 -15.02 12.21
N GLN A 300 -10.57 -14.41 12.04
CA GLN A 300 -9.32 -15.07 11.66
C GLN A 300 -8.38 -15.25 12.87
N HIS A 301 -8.94 -15.33 14.09
CA HIS A 301 -8.19 -15.64 15.32
C HIS A 301 -7.03 -14.67 15.59
N LEU A 302 -7.30 -13.38 15.36
CA LEU A 302 -6.39 -12.29 15.63
C LEU A 302 -7.07 -11.29 16.56
N ALA A 303 -6.40 -10.97 17.66
CA ALA A 303 -6.85 -9.92 18.57
C ALA A 303 -6.66 -8.56 17.89
N VAL A 304 -7.69 -7.71 17.95
CA VAL A 304 -7.65 -6.35 17.38
C VAL A 304 -8.15 -5.30 18.35
N LYS A 305 -7.41 -4.20 18.42
CA LYS A 305 -7.75 -3.00 19.20
C LYS A 305 -7.69 -1.77 18.29
N THR A 306 -8.71 -0.92 18.35
CA THR A 306 -8.63 0.41 17.73
C THR A 306 -7.69 1.29 18.57
N LEU A 307 -6.63 1.81 17.96
CA LEU A 307 -5.69 2.74 18.59
C LEU A 307 -6.24 4.17 18.59
N GLY A 308 -6.90 4.57 17.50
CA GLY A 308 -7.50 5.90 17.39
C GLY A 308 -8.27 6.12 16.09
N LYS A 309 -9.07 7.18 16.08
CA LYS A 309 -9.78 7.71 14.91
C LYS A 309 -9.41 9.18 14.75
N ALA A 310 -9.23 9.62 13.51
CA ALA A 310 -9.04 11.02 13.19
C ALA A 310 -10.31 11.83 13.48
N ALA A 311 -10.13 13.08 13.90
CA ALA A 311 -11.24 13.94 14.32
C ALA A 311 -12.23 14.24 13.17
N ASN A 312 -11.72 14.39 11.95
CA ASN A 312 -12.46 14.97 10.81
C ASN A 312 -12.51 14.06 9.57
N SER A 313 -12.25 12.77 9.74
CA SER A 313 -12.33 11.77 8.68
C SER A 313 -12.58 10.36 9.24
N GLY A 314 -12.83 9.42 8.33
CA GLY A 314 -12.97 8.01 8.64
C GLY A 314 -11.66 7.29 8.97
N MET A 315 -10.51 7.99 8.92
CA MET A 315 -9.20 7.37 9.12
C MET A 315 -9.06 6.85 10.54
N ARG A 316 -8.65 5.58 10.66
CA ARG A 316 -8.39 4.89 11.92
C ARG A 316 -7.09 4.13 11.87
N GLN A 317 -6.55 3.85 13.05
CA GLN A 317 -5.45 2.93 13.22
C GLN A 317 -5.84 1.80 14.17
N TYR A 318 -5.38 0.59 13.85
CA TYR A 318 -5.64 -0.64 14.59
C TYR A 318 -4.31 -1.29 14.99
N LEU A 319 -4.29 -1.85 16.20
CA LEU A 319 -3.25 -2.76 16.66
C LEU A 319 -3.80 -4.17 16.60
N ILE A 320 -3.11 -5.04 15.87
CA ILE A 320 -3.43 -6.45 15.68
C ILE A 320 -2.32 -7.30 16.31
N GLN A 321 -2.73 -8.37 16.99
CA GLN A 321 -1.87 -9.24 17.78
C GLN A 321 -2.30 -10.70 17.63
N ALA A 322 -1.39 -11.63 17.91
CA ALA A 322 -1.75 -13.02 18.14
C ALA A 322 -2.71 -13.14 19.34
N GLU A 323 -3.71 -14.01 19.23
CA GLU A 323 -4.59 -14.42 20.35
C GLU A 323 -3.88 -15.32 21.37
#